data_AF-A0A809SD83-F1
#
_entry.id   AF-A0A809SD83-F1
#
_cell.length_a   1.000
_cell.length_b   1.000
_cell.length_c   1.000
_cell.angle_alpha   90.00
_cell.angle_beta   90.00
_cell.angle_gamma   90.00
#
_symmetry.space_group_name_H-M   'P 1'
#
loop_
_entity.id
_entity.type
_entity.pdbx_description
1 polymer ?
#
loop_
_entity_poly.entity_id
_entity_poly.type
_entity_poly.pdbx_seq_one_letter_code
_entity_poly.pdbx_strand_id
1 'polypeptide(L)'
;MAYDGIFLARYASDLPSATVAPVLKDYVNAGGNVYIAAGTGIGGSAGEAEYWNAFLNNFGLGLVGTTYNGISGSIAISSPHAIFAGVDHLYQNNGNDVVDLDGADPKNQVLVSQGGHGLYAVYDPVPEPASAVALSAGVVGLLRRRSRRLSR
;
A
#
# COMPACT_ATOMS: atom_id res chain seq x y z
N MET A 1 -20.90 -9.42 -15.55
CA MET A 1 -21.03 -8.67 -14.28
C MET A 1 -19.72 -8.82 -13.55
N ALA A 2 -18.95 -7.74 -13.45
CA ALA A 2 -17.76 -7.68 -12.61
C ALA A 2 -18.06 -6.67 -11.50
N TYR A 3 -17.48 -6.88 -10.33
CA TYR A 3 -17.48 -5.87 -9.27
C TYR A 3 -16.52 -4.74 -9.67
N ASP A 4 -16.75 -3.52 -9.18
CA ASP A 4 -15.80 -2.40 -9.33
C ASP A 4 -14.76 -2.37 -8.20
N GLY A 5 -15.12 -2.97 -7.06
CA GLY A 5 -14.27 -3.06 -5.88
C GLY A 5 -14.61 -4.28 -5.01
N ILE A 6 -13.60 -4.87 -4.38
CA ILE A 6 -13.72 -5.96 -3.40
C ILE A 6 -13.11 -5.49 -2.08
N PHE A 7 -13.87 -5.61 -0.98
CA PHE A 7 -13.45 -5.19 0.36
C PHE A 7 -13.35 -6.41 1.27
N LEU A 8 -12.17 -6.65 1.83
CA LEU A 8 -11.85 -7.82 2.61
C LEU A 8 -11.36 -7.40 3.99
N ALA A 9 -12.23 -7.51 5.00
CA ALA A 9 -11.93 -7.13 6.38
C ALA A 9 -11.70 -8.33 7.31
N ARG A 10 -11.29 -9.46 6.71
CA ARG A 10 -10.92 -10.72 7.35
C ARG A 10 -10.47 -11.69 6.26
N TYR A 11 -9.47 -12.53 6.52
CA TYR A 11 -9.17 -13.61 5.58
C TYR A 11 -10.20 -14.74 5.70
N ALA A 12 -10.57 -15.34 4.56
CA ALA A 12 -11.46 -16.48 4.53
C ALA A 12 -10.69 -17.72 5.01
N SER A 13 -10.86 -18.12 6.27
CA SER A 13 -10.25 -19.35 6.82
C SER A 13 -10.59 -20.59 6.00
N ASP A 14 -11.73 -20.55 5.32
CA ASP A 14 -12.28 -21.66 4.56
C ASP A 14 -11.74 -21.73 3.13
N LEU A 15 -10.98 -20.72 2.69
CA LEU A 15 -10.33 -20.67 1.38
C LEU A 15 -8.82 -20.41 1.53
N PRO A 16 -7.95 -21.32 1.06
CA PRO A 16 -6.50 -21.13 1.15
C PRO A 16 -6.04 -19.86 0.41
N SER A 17 -5.03 -19.17 0.96
CA SER A 17 -4.44 -17.97 0.33
C SER A 17 -3.93 -18.26 -1.08
N ALA A 18 -3.40 -19.44 -1.33
CA ALA A 18 -2.96 -19.90 -2.67
C ALA A 18 -4.09 -19.96 -3.71
N THR A 19 -5.35 -20.03 -3.27
CA THR A 19 -6.53 -19.96 -4.16
C THR A 19 -7.01 -18.51 -4.32
N VAL A 20 -7.01 -17.73 -3.24
CA VAL A 20 -7.54 -16.37 -3.25
C VAL A 20 -6.60 -15.38 -3.92
N ALA A 21 -5.29 -15.46 -3.65
CA ALA A 21 -4.32 -14.48 -4.12
C ALA A 21 -4.23 -14.38 -5.66
N PRO A 22 -4.20 -15.48 -6.44
CA PRO A 22 -4.20 -15.38 -7.91
C PRO A 22 -5.47 -14.72 -8.45
N VAL A 23 -6.64 -15.04 -7.90
CA VAL A 23 -7.92 -14.46 -8.33
C VAL A 23 -7.96 -12.95 -8.09
N LEU A 24 -7.54 -12.50 -6.91
CA LEU A 24 -7.48 -11.07 -6.61
C LEU A 24 -6.43 -10.35 -7.46
N LYS A 25 -5.28 -10.99 -7.71
CA LYS A 25 -4.23 -10.44 -8.58
C LYS A 25 -4.74 -10.24 -9.99
N ASP A 26 -5.39 -11.25 -10.56
CA ASP A 26 -5.96 -11.18 -11.92
C ASP A 26 -7.05 -10.11 -12.01
N TYR A 27 -7.88 -10.00 -10.98
CA TYR A 27 -8.90 -8.96 -10.89
C TYR A 27 -8.29 -7.55 -10.86
N VAL A 28 -7.24 -7.31 -10.06
CA VAL A 28 -6.53 -6.01 -10.04
C VAL A 28 -5.84 -5.71 -11.38
N ASN A 29 -5.18 -6.70 -11.97
CA ASN A 29 -4.55 -6.55 -13.29
C ASN A 29 -5.55 -6.28 -14.42
N ALA A 30 -6.81 -6.69 -14.25
CA ALA A 30 -7.91 -6.37 -15.16
C ALA A 30 -8.53 -4.98 -14.90
N GLY A 31 -8.01 -4.20 -13.94
CA GLY A 31 -8.48 -2.86 -13.59
C GLY A 31 -9.45 -2.80 -12.41
N GLY A 32 -9.66 -3.91 -11.69
CA GLY A 32 -10.45 -3.95 -10.47
C GLY A 32 -9.71 -3.40 -9.25
N ASN A 33 -10.46 -3.02 -8.20
CA ASN A 33 -9.90 -2.46 -6.98
C ASN A 33 -10.09 -3.40 -5.78
N VAL A 34 -9.06 -3.56 -4.95
CA VAL A 34 -9.13 -4.40 -3.75
C VAL A 34 -8.72 -3.58 -2.53
N TYR A 35 -9.54 -3.63 -1.48
CA TYR A 35 -9.21 -3.11 -0.16
C TYR A 35 -9.06 -4.27 0.83
N ILE A 36 -7.96 -4.28 1.57
CA ILE A 36 -7.70 -5.24 2.64
C ILE A 36 -7.63 -4.48 3.97
N ALA A 37 -8.51 -4.83 4.89
CA ALA A 37 -8.37 -4.49 6.31
C ALA A 37 -7.81 -5.71 7.04
N ALA A 38 -6.50 -5.67 7.30
CA ALA A 38 -5.78 -6.63 8.13
C ALA A 38 -5.74 -6.16 9.60
N GLY A 39 -5.09 -6.94 10.47
CA GLY A 39 -5.03 -6.63 11.90
C GLY A 39 -6.34 -6.92 12.62
N THR A 40 -7.12 -7.87 12.10
CA THR A 40 -8.44 -8.26 12.61
C THR A 40 -8.36 -9.04 13.93
N GLY A 41 -7.18 -9.54 14.29
CA GLY A 41 -6.98 -10.36 15.49
C GLY A 41 -7.11 -11.86 15.23
N ILE A 42 -7.60 -12.27 14.06
CA ILE A 42 -7.89 -13.67 13.72
C ILE A 42 -6.65 -14.28 13.08
N GLY A 43 -6.21 -15.45 13.57
CA GLY A 43 -4.95 -16.06 13.13
C GLY A 43 -3.68 -15.38 13.67
N GLY A 44 -3.83 -14.28 14.41
CA GLY A 44 -2.71 -13.49 14.91
C GLY A 44 -1.96 -12.74 13.80
N SER A 45 -1.00 -11.91 14.19
CA SER A 45 -0.21 -11.11 13.25
C SER A 45 0.46 -11.98 12.18
N ALA A 46 0.96 -13.15 12.58
CA ALA A 46 1.64 -14.08 11.69
C ALA A 46 0.69 -14.70 10.65
N GLY A 47 -0.48 -15.18 11.08
CA GLY A 47 -1.46 -15.79 10.19
C GLY A 47 -2.07 -14.80 9.19
N GLU A 48 -2.37 -13.58 9.64
CA GLU A 48 -2.85 -12.52 8.73
C GLU A 48 -1.76 -12.13 7.71
N ALA A 49 -0.52 -11.98 8.16
CA ALA A 49 0.59 -11.66 7.27
C ALA A 49 0.85 -12.80 6.27
N GLU A 50 0.90 -14.05 6.71
CA GLU A 50 1.07 -15.20 5.83
C GLU A 50 -0.03 -15.26 4.76
N TYR A 51 -1.29 -15.06 5.15
CA TYR A 51 -2.41 -15.12 4.23
C TYR A 51 -2.38 -13.97 3.22
N TRP A 52 -2.26 -12.73 3.67
CA TRP A 52 -2.36 -11.56 2.80
C TRP A 52 -1.10 -11.31 1.98
N ASN A 53 0.09 -11.67 2.48
CA ASN A 53 1.34 -11.49 1.73
C ASN A 53 1.38 -12.34 0.45
N ALA A 54 0.64 -13.46 0.39
CA ALA A 54 0.47 -14.21 -0.85
C ALA A 54 -0.10 -13.35 -1.99
N PHE A 55 -0.95 -12.36 -1.67
CA PHE A 55 -1.51 -11.38 -2.60
C PHE A 55 -0.67 -10.09 -2.64
N LEU A 56 -0.42 -9.45 -1.50
CA LEU A 56 0.21 -8.12 -1.40
C LEU A 56 1.60 -8.07 -2.02
N ASN A 57 2.40 -9.13 -1.89
CA ASN A 57 3.76 -9.16 -2.43
C ASN A 57 3.81 -9.05 -3.96
N ASN A 58 2.70 -9.33 -4.67
CA ASN A 58 2.60 -9.12 -6.12
C ASN A 58 2.57 -7.64 -6.50
N PHE A 59 2.32 -6.76 -5.53
CA PHE A 59 2.14 -5.32 -5.69
C PHE A 59 3.14 -4.52 -4.86
N GLY A 60 4.30 -5.11 -4.51
CA GLY A 60 5.35 -4.40 -3.77
C GLY A 60 4.98 -4.05 -2.33
N LEU A 61 3.92 -4.63 -1.76
CA LEU A 61 3.49 -4.39 -0.39
C LEU A 61 3.57 -5.67 0.43
N GLY A 62 3.69 -5.53 1.76
CA GLY A 62 3.63 -6.66 2.67
C GLY A 62 3.18 -6.26 4.06
N LEU A 63 2.74 -7.25 4.84
CA LEU A 63 2.45 -7.14 6.26
C LEU A 63 3.57 -7.77 7.08
N VAL A 64 3.95 -7.12 8.17
CA VAL A 64 4.88 -7.67 9.17
C VAL A 64 4.12 -8.62 10.09
N GLY A 65 4.57 -9.88 10.15
CA GLY A 65 3.88 -10.95 10.89
C GLY A 65 4.36 -11.20 12.32
N THR A 66 5.43 -10.55 12.79
CA THR A 66 6.05 -10.88 14.08
C THR A 66 5.17 -10.55 15.28
N THR A 67 4.60 -9.34 15.29
CA THR A 67 3.69 -8.85 16.34
C THR A 67 2.77 -7.80 15.72
N TYR A 68 1.61 -7.56 16.33
CA TYR A 68 0.87 -6.34 16.04
C TYR A 68 1.61 -5.12 16.63
N ASN A 69 1.36 -3.95 16.05
CA ASN A 69 2.11 -2.73 16.31
C ASN A 69 1.71 -1.96 17.58
N GLY A 70 0.59 -2.32 18.21
CA GLY A 70 0.09 -1.67 19.41
C GLY A 70 -0.44 -0.25 19.21
N ILE A 71 -0.46 0.25 17.96
CA ILE A 71 -0.91 1.62 17.66
C ILE A 71 -2.42 1.70 17.82
N SER A 72 -2.89 2.58 18.70
CA SER A 72 -4.31 2.76 18.98
C SER A 72 -4.66 4.24 19.20
N GLY A 73 -5.81 4.67 18.69
CA GLY A 73 -6.33 6.02 18.86
C GLY A 73 -6.74 6.67 17.55
N SER A 74 -6.99 7.99 17.63
CA SER A 74 -7.29 8.81 16.46
C SER A 74 -5.99 9.18 15.76
N ILE A 75 -5.73 8.58 14.61
CA ILE A 75 -4.51 8.76 13.84
C ILE A 75 -4.72 9.90 12.85
N ALA A 76 -3.93 10.97 12.99
CA ALA A 76 -3.94 12.07 12.04
C ALA A 76 -3.48 11.60 10.66
N ILE A 77 -4.18 12.00 9.61
CA ILE A 77 -3.81 11.69 8.24
C ILE A 77 -2.83 12.72 7.73
N SER A 78 -1.59 12.29 7.53
CA SER A 78 -0.50 13.14 7.03
C SER A 78 -0.33 13.08 5.50
N SER A 79 -1.03 12.16 4.83
CA SER A 79 -0.88 11.95 3.40
C SER A 79 -1.86 12.80 2.59
N PRO A 80 -1.41 13.47 1.51
CA PRO A 80 -2.30 14.19 0.59
C PRO A 80 -3.03 13.27 -0.40
N HIS A 81 -2.90 11.94 -0.27
CA HIS A 81 -3.49 10.99 -1.20
C HIS A 81 -5.01 11.11 -1.30
N ALA A 82 -5.56 10.94 -2.51
CA ALA A 82 -6.98 11.18 -2.79
C ALA A 82 -7.93 10.29 -1.97
N ILE A 83 -7.49 9.09 -1.57
CA ILE A 83 -8.27 8.19 -0.70
C ILE A 83 -8.59 8.82 0.68
N PHE A 84 -7.84 9.84 1.07
CA PHE A 84 -8.03 10.58 2.32
C PHE A 84 -8.59 11.99 2.09
N ALA A 85 -9.13 12.31 0.92
CA ALA A 85 -9.73 13.61 0.65
C ALA A 85 -10.85 13.91 1.67
N GLY A 86 -10.68 14.99 2.45
CA GLY A 86 -11.61 15.38 3.51
C GLY A 86 -11.54 14.54 4.79
N VAL A 87 -10.55 13.64 4.91
CA VAL A 87 -10.33 12.83 6.11
C VAL A 87 -9.14 13.38 6.89
N ASP A 88 -9.43 13.95 8.05
CA ASP A 88 -8.42 14.53 8.94
C ASP A 88 -7.80 13.48 9.88
N HIS A 89 -8.62 12.56 10.39
CA HIS A 89 -8.18 11.46 11.25
C HIS A 89 -8.92 10.15 10.93
N LEU A 90 -8.25 9.02 11.16
CA LEU A 90 -8.85 7.69 11.17
C LEU A 90 -8.58 7.00 12.50
N TYR A 91 -9.59 6.32 13.04
CA TYR A 91 -9.42 5.54 14.26
C TYR A 91 -8.70 4.22 13.96
N GLN A 92 -7.68 3.91 14.74
CA GLN A 92 -6.95 2.64 14.70
C GLN A 92 -7.00 1.98 16.07
N ASN A 93 -7.03 0.65 16.09
CA ASN A 93 -6.96 -0.14 17.31
C ASN A 93 -6.15 -1.41 17.05
N ASN A 94 -4.83 -1.25 17.06
CA ASN A 94 -3.85 -2.28 16.77
C ASN A 94 -3.88 -2.77 15.31
N GLY A 95 -2.88 -3.55 14.91
CA GLY A 95 -2.84 -4.20 13.59
C GLY A 95 -1.44 -4.60 13.16
N ASN A 96 -1.32 -5.20 11.97
CA ASN A 96 -0.02 -5.47 11.36
C ASN A 96 0.60 -4.16 10.84
N ASP A 97 1.92 -4.06 10.87
CA ASP A 97 2.60 -3.05 10.07
C ASP A 97 2.49 -3.39 8.60
N VAL A 98 2.15 -2.38 7.78
CA VAL A 98 2.32 -2.46 6.34
C VAL A 98 3.68 -1.90 5.93
N VAL A 99 4.37 -2.60 5.07
CA VAL A 99 5.69 -2.23 4.55
C VAL A 99 5.66 -2.17 3.03
N ASP A 100 6.46 -1.24 2.52
CA ASP A 100 6.82 -1.14 1.13
C ASP A 100 8.04 -2.05 0.87
N LEU A 101 7.87 -3.05 0.01
CA LEU A 101 8.90 -4.03 -0.35
C LEU A 101 9.74 -3.57 -1.55
N ASP A 102 9.26 -2.57 -2.30
CA ASP A 102 9.94 -2.01 -3.47
C ASP A 102 9.82 -0.48 -3.50
N GLY A 103 10.48 0.18 -2.54
CA GLY A 103 10.40 1.65 -2.41
C GLY A 103 10.97 2.46 -3.58
N ALA A 104 11.46 1.81 -4.64
CA ALA A 104 11.83 2.46 -5.89
C ALA A 104 10.66 2.54 -6.89
N ASP A 105 9.66 1.65 -6.79
CA ASP A 105 8.47 1.68 -7.63
C ASP A 105 7.45 2.67 -7.03
N PRO A 106 7.14 3.78 -7.72
CA PRO A 106 6.19 4.77 -7.22
C PRO A 106 4.75 4.27 -7.17
N LYS A 107 4.44 3.06 -7.65
CA LYS A 107 3.10 2.48 -7.59
C LYS A 107 2.74 2.04 -6.19
N ASN A 108 3.69 1.47 -5.43
CA ASN A 108 3.47 1.04 -4.05
C ASN A 108 4.03 2.07 -3.08
N GLN A 109 3.22 2.44 -2.08
CA GLN A 109 3.61 3.45 -1.11
C GLN A 109 2.93 3.21 0.23
N VAL A 110 3.68 3.30 1.33
CA VAL A 110 3.10 3.52 2.66
C VAL A 110 2.78 5.01 2.79
N LEU A 111 1.50 5.33 2.94
CA LEU A 111 0.99 6.70 2.95
C LEU A 111 1.05 7.35 4.33
N VAL A 112 0.77 6.57 5.38
CA VAL A 112 0.74 7.06 6.76
C VAL A 112 1.47 6.07 7.64
N SER A 113 2.37 6.61 8.47
CA SER A 113 3.09 5.87 9.49
C SER A 113 3.01 6.60 10.83
N GLN A 114 3.00 5.88 11.94
CA GLN A 114 3.07 6.43 13.29
C GLN A 114 4.08 5.65 14.13
N GLY A 115 5.00 6.33 14.81
CA GLY A 115 5.97 5.67 15.68
C GLY A 115 6.90 4.67 14.98
N GLY A 116 7.09 4.80 13.65
CA GLY A 116 7.86 3.85 12.84
C GLY A 116 7.04 2.70 12.24
N HIS A 117 5.74 2.63 12.56
CA HIS A 117 4.81 1.62 12.06
C HIS A 117 4.04 2.13 10.85
N GLY A 118 4.07 1.41 9.73
CA GLY A 118 3.24 1.72 8.56
C GLY A 118 1.80 1.28 8.80
N LEU A 119 0.84 2.18 8.54
CA LEU A 119 -0.57 1.97 8.89
C LEU A 119 -1.49 1.85 7.67
N TYR A 120 -1.27 2.70 6.67
CA TYR A 120 -2.05 2.71 5.43
C TYR A 120 -1.11 2.74 4.25
N ALA A 121 -1.34 1.88 3.27
CA ALA A 121 -0.56 1.81 2.04
C ALA A 121 -1.46 1.62 0.82
N VAL A 122 -0.92 1.93 -0.34
CA VAL A 122 -1.60 1.80 -1.64
C VAL A 122 -0.70 1.15 -2.66
N TYR A 123 -1.33 0.52 -3.65
CA TYR A 123 -0.76 0.23 -4.94
C TYR A 123 -1.59 0.93 -6.00
N ASP A 124 -1.00 1.88 -6.74
CA ASP A 124 -1.64 2.62 -7.82
C ASP A 124 -0.84 2.45 -9.11
N PRO A 125 -1.36 1.70 -10.11
CA PRO A 125 -0.62 1.47 -11.37
C PRO A 125 -0.42 2.75 -12.20
N VAL A 126 -1.17 3.81 -11.90
CA VAL A 126 -1.01 5.15 -12.45
C VAL A 126 -0.60 6.08 -11.29
N PRO A 127 0.66 6.55 -11.25
CA PRO A 127 1.10 7.44 -10.17
C PRO A 127 0.25 8.72 -10.13
N GLU A 128 -0.10 9.16 -8.92
CA GLU A 128 -0.80 10.44 -8.71
C GLU A 128 -0.15 11.59 -9.50
N PRO A 129 -0.91 12.56 -10.03
CA PRO A 129 -0.39 13.61 -10.90
C PRO A 129 0.80 14.37 -10.32
N ALA A 130 0.84 14.54 -8.99
CA ALA A 130 1.95 15.19 -8.29
C ALA A 130 3.26 14.41 -8.40
N SER A 131 3.21 13.08 -8.30
CA SER A 131 4.37 12.19 -8.44
C SER A 131 4.88 12.15 -9.88
N ALA A 132 3.97 12.15 -10.86
CA ALA A 132 4.33 12.24 -12.27
C ALA A 132 5.05 13.57 -12.61
N VAL A 133 4.60 14.68 -12.03
CA VAL A 133 5.23 16.00 -12.21
C VAL A 133 6.63 16.04 -11.58
N ALA A 134 6.81 15.51 -10.37
CA ALA A 134 8.12 15.49 -9.71
C ALA A 134 9.20 14.70 -10.50
N LEU A 135 8.82 13.54 -11.05
CA LEU A 135 9.70 12.73 -11.92
C LEU A 135 10.10 13.50 -13.19
N SER A 136 9.15 14.18 -13.83
CA SER A 136 9.43 14.97 -15.03
C SER A 136 10.38 16.14 -14.76
N ALA A 137 10.24 16.82 -13.62
CA ALA A 137 11.13 17.92 -13.22
C ALA A 137 12.56 17.44 -12.92
N GLY A 138 12.71 16.28 -12.28
CA GLY A 138 14.02 15.67 -12.00
C GLY A 138 14.82 15.35 -13.26
N VAL A 139 14.17 14.77 -14.27
CA VAL A 139 14.80 14.44 -15.57
C VAL A 139 15.27 15.71 -16.30
N VAL A 140 14.43 16.75 -16.36
CA VAL A 140 14.78 18.02 -16.99
C VAL A 140 15.93 18.72 -16.25
N GLY A 141 15.95 18.65 -14.92
CA GLY A 141 17.03 19.18 -14.09
C GLY A 141 18.38 18.49 -14.37
N LEU A 142 18.40 17.16 -14.49
CA LEU A 142 19.60 16.39 -14.83
C LEU A 142 20.14 16.72 -16.23
N LEU A 143 19.25 16.85 -17.22
CA LEU A 143 19.63 17.18 -18.60
C LEU A 143 20.24 18.58 -18.69
N ARG A 144 19.67 19.57 -17.98
CA ARG A 144 20.23 20.94 -17.91
C ARG A 144 21.58 20.99 -17.17
N ARG A 145 21.83 20.09 -16.21
CA ARG A 145 23.10 20.03 -15.48
C ARG A 145 24.20 19.38 -16.31
N ARG A 146 23.86 18.42 -17.17
CA ARG A 146 24.80 17.72 -18.06
C ARG A 146 25.28 18.59 -19.22
N SER A 147 24.40 19.42 -19.81
CA SER A 147 24.79 20.35 -20.89
C SER A 147 25.75 21.44 -20.42
N ARG A 148 25.65 21.89 -19.16
CA ARG A 148 26.55 22.90 -18.58
C ARG A 148 27.97 22.38 -18.24
N ARG A 149 28.18 21.06 -18.14
CA ARG A 149 29.50 20.46 -17.88
C ARG A 149 30.32 20.20 -19.14
N LEU A 150 29.69 20.18 -20.31
CA LEU A 150 30.34 19.92 -21.60
C LEU A 150 30.76 21.20 -22.34
N SER A 151 30.57 22.37 -21.73
CA SER A 151 30.88 23.69 -22.31
C SER A 151 32.05 24.40 -21.61
N ARG A 152 32.98 23.64 -21.01
CA ARG A 152 34.23 24.15 -20.43
C ARG A 152 35.43 23.42 -21.03
#